data_AF-A0A4Q3RHK9-F1
#
_entry.id   AF-A0A4Q3RHK9-F1
#
_cell.length_a   1.000
_cell.length_b   1.000
_cell.length_c   1.000
_cell.angle_alpha   90.00
_cell.angle_beta   90.00
_cell.angle_gamma   90.00
#
_symmetry.space_group_name_H-M   'P 1'
#
loop_
_entity.id
_entity.type
_entity.pdbx_description
1 polymer ?
#
loop_
_entity_poly.entity_id
_entity_poly.type
_entity_poly.pdbx_seq_one_letter_code
_entity_poly.pdbx_strand_id
1 'polypeptide(L)'
;ALVAGTKYRGQFEERMKAIMNELEKNRDVILFIDELHTIVGAGGASGSLDASNIFKPALARGELQCIGASTLDEYRMYIEKDGALDRRFQKVMVDPPSVDETIQILNNIKSKYEDYHNVTYNDEAIDACVKLSDRYITDRLLPDKAIDVMDEVGARVHLKNINVPQNIVDLEKKIEDVKNEKNKVVKSQKFEEAASLRDTEKRLAEDLEKAKNDWEEESKHKRYPIDEEAIAEVVSMMTGIPVKRMVQAETEKLRKMTEDMRGMVIGQDDAISKVVKAIQRNRVGLKDPKKPIGTFIFLGPTGVGKTELARALARYMFDSEDALVRIDMSEYMEKFTVSRLIGAPP
;
A
#
# COMPACT_ATOMS: atom_id res chain seq x y z
N ALA A 1 -19.68 12.56 -4.33
CA ALA A 1 -21.06 13.05 -4.56
C ALA A 1 -21.16 14.11 -5.66
N LEU A 2 -20.29 15.13 -5.71
CA LEU A 2 -20.35 16.24 -6.67
C LEU A 2 -20.31 15.81 -8.15
N VAL A 3 -19.40 14.88 -8.48
CA VAL A 3 -19.18 14.34 -9.84
C VAL A 3 -20.18 13.22 -10.20
N ALA A 4 -20.83 12.62 -9.20
CA ALA A 4 -21.78 11.53 -9.43
C ALA A 4 -23.01 12.05 -10.18
N GLY A 5 -23.24 11.54 -11.38
CA GLY A 5 -24.37 11.90 -12.23
C GLY A 5 -24.22 13.20 -13.03
N THR A 6 -23.06 13.86 -13.02
CA THR A 6 -22.77 14.97 -13.94
C THR A 6 -22.21 14.43 -15.25
N LYS A 7 -22.90 14.66 -16.37
CA LYS A 7 -22.41 14.29 -17.71
C LYS A 7 -21.56 15.38 -18.37
N TYR A 8 -21.75 16.63 -17.93
CA TYR A 8 -21.16 17.80 -18.58
C TYR A 8 -20.58 18.77 -17.55
N ARG A 9 -19.49 19.46 -17.93
CA ARG A 9 -18.80 20.47 -17.13
C ARG A 9 -19.73 21.53 -16.52
N GLY A 10 -20.70 22.03 -17.29
CA GLY A 10 -21.65 23.04 -16.81
C GLY A 10 -22.50 22.57 -15.63
N GLN A 11 -22.86 21.28 -15.56
CA GLN A 11 -23.65 20.72 -14.47
C GLN A 11 -22.86 20.67 -13.16
N PHE A 12 -21.55 20.44 -13.25
CA PHE A 12 -20.66 20.51 -12.10
C PHE A 12 -20.56 21.95 -11.59
N GLU A 13 -20.30 22.92 -12.46
CA GLU A 13 -20.21 24.34 -12.09
C GLU A 13 -21.53 24.86 -11.49
N GLU A 14 -22.68 24.43 -12.00
CA GLU A 14 -24.00 24.80 -11.47
C GLU A 14 -24.23 24.24 -10.06
N ARG A 15 -23.86 22.97 -9.80
CA ARG A 15 -23.91 22.38 -8.46
C ARG A 15 -22.98 23.09 -7.48
N MET A 16 -21.78 23.46 -7.93
CA MET A 16 -20.84 24.22 -7.12
C MET A 16 -21.40 25.59 -6.75
N LYS A 17 -22.00 26.30 -7.71
CA LYS A 17 -22.69 27.58 -7.43
C LYS A 17 -23.86 27.41 -6.46
N ALA A 18 -24.64 26.35 -6.58
CA ALA A 18 -25.74 26.07 -5.65
C ALA A 18 -25.23 25.88 -4.22
N ILE A 19 -24.14 25.12 -4.04
CA ILE A 19 -23.49 24.95 -2.74
C ILE A 19 -22.95 26.27 -2.21
N MET A 20 -22.28 27.07 -3.05
CA MET A 20 -21.77 28.38 -2.64
C MET A 20 -22.88 29.34 -2.20
N ASN A 21 -23.99 29.40 -2.93
CA ASN A 21 -25.15 30.22 -2.55
C ASN A 21 -25.75 29.81 -1.20
N GLU A 22 -25.67 28.52 -0.86
CA GLU A 22 -26.14 28.01 0.43
C GLU A 22 -25.17 28.34 1.56
N LEU A 23 -23.85 28.29 1.29
CA LEU A 23 -22.80 28.68 2.22
C LEU A 23 -22.80 30.18 2.48
N GLU A 24 -23.09 31.02 1.48
CA GLU A 24 -23.22 32.48 1.65
C GLU A 24 -24.37 32.85 2.61
N LYS A 25 -25.44 32.04 2.66
CA LYS A 25 -26.59 32.24 3.57
C LYS A 25 -26.34 31.73 4.98
N ASN A 26 -25.45 30.76 5.15
CA ASN A 26 -25.22 30.07 6.43
C ASN A 26 -23.76 30.23 6.87
N ARG A 27 -23.50 31.20 7.75
CA ARG A 27 -22.13 31.55 8.20
C ARG A 27 -21.55 30.61 9.27
N ASP A 28 -22.37 29.75 9.87
CA ASP A 28 -21.95 28.81 10.92
C ASP A 28 -21.57 27.43 10.35
N VAL A 29 -21.02 27.39 9.14
CA VAL A 29 -20.62 26.17 8.44
C VAL A 29 -19.15 26.22 8.08
N ILE A 30 -18.40 25.20 8.48
CA ILE A 30 -17.02 24.98 8.05
C ILE A 30 -17.01 23.88 6.99
N LEU A 31 -16.54 24.21 5.79
CA LEU A 31 -16.44 23.26 4.69
C LEU A 31 -15.11 22.50 4.77
N PHE A 32 -15.15 21.17 4.81
CA PHE A 32 -13.94 20.36 4.63
C PHE A 32 -13.80 19.97 3.14
N ILE A 33 -12.61 20.19 2.59
CA ILE A 33 -12.25 19.83 1.22
C ILE A 33 -11.03 18.93 1.30
N ASP A 34 -11.25 17.64 1.07
CA ASP A 34 -10.13 16.73 0.84
C ASP A 34 -9.52 17.00 -0.54
N GLU A 35 -8.21 16.80 -0.67
CA GLU A 35 -7.46 17.03 -1.90
C GLU A 35 -7.77 18.40 -2.56
N LEU A 36 -7.62 19.50 -1.80
CA LEU A 36 -7.99 20.86 -2.21
C LEU A 36 -7.40 21.28 -3.58
N HIS A 37 -6.22 20.77 -3.91
CA HIS A 37 -5.55 21.05 -5.18
C HIS A 37 -6.36 20.62 -6.41
N THR A 38 -7.24 19.62 -6.30
CA THR A 38 -8.09 19.14 -7.41
C THR A 38 -9.07 20.20 -7.91
N ILE A 39 -9.47 21.11 -7.03
CA ILE A 39 -10.42 22.20 -7.31
C ILE A 39 -9.69 23.45 -7.84
N VAL A 40 -8.42 23.62 -7.48
CA VAL A 40 -7.60 24.81 -7.74
C VAL A 40 -6.67 24.66 -8.95
N GLY A 41 -6.22 23.43 -9.24
CA GLY A 41 -5.05 23.15 -10.09
C GLY A 41 -5.31 22.70 -11.53
N ALA A 42 -6.55 22.80 -12.01
CA ALA A 42 -6.97 22.22 -13.29
C ALA A 42 -6.51 22.97 -14.57
N GLY A 43 -5.52 23.86 -14.47
CA GLY A 43 -5.06 24.70 -15.59
C GLY A 43 -3.97 24.09 -16.48
N GLY A 44 -3.36 22.96 -16.09
CA GLY A 44 -2.16 22.42 -16.75
C GLY A 44 -2.37 21.25 -17.71
N ALA A 45 -3.48 20.51 -17.58
CA ALA A 45 -3.78 19.34 -18.42
C ALA A 45 -5.17 19.48 -19.02
N SER A 46 -5.26 19.35 -20.35
CA SER A 46 -6.48 19.45 -21.15
C SER A 46 -7.56 18.49 -20.64
N GLY A 47 -8.45 18.97 -19.76
CA GLY A 47 -9.63 18.21 -19.34
C GLY A 47 -10.06 18.34 -17.87
N SER A 48 -9.29 19.00 -16.99
CA SER A 48 -9.70 19.18 -15.60
C SER A 48 -10.58 20.43 -15.40
N LEU A 49 -11.51 20.35 -14.44
CA LEU A 49 -12.51 21.38 -14.14
C LEU A 49 -11.91 22.46 -13.23
N ASP A 50 -11.59 23.64 -13.78
CA ASP A 50 -11.12 24.77 -12.97
C ASP A 50 -12.30 25.48 -12.28
N ALA A 51 -12.57 25.10 -11.04
CA ALA A 51 -13.57 25.74 -10.18
C ALA A 51 -12.97 26.86 -9.31
N SER A 52 -11.68 27.17 -9.44
CA SER A 52 -11.00 28.16 -8.60
C SER A 52 -11.63 29.56 -8.69
N ASN A 53 -12.18 29.91 -9.86
CA ASN A 53 -12.87 31.18 -10.10
C ASN A 53 -14.18 31.33 -9.30
N ILE A 54 -14.79 30.23 -8.87
CA ILE A 54 -16.00 30.24 -8.05
C ILE A 54 -15.64 30.50 -6.58
N PHE A 55 -14.52 29.94 -6.12
CA PHE A 55 -14.09 29.99 -4.72
C PHE A 55 -13.34 31.26 -4.34
N LYS A 56 -12.50 31.79 -5.24
CA LYS A 56 -11.64 32.96 -4.96
C LYS A 56 -12.44 34.16 -4.42
N PRO A 57 -13.60 34.55 -4.99
CA PRO A 57 -14.36 35.68 -4.46
C PRO A 57 -14.92 35.44 -3.05
N ALA A 58 -15.45 34.25 -2.79
CA ALA A 58 -16.04 33.91 -1.49
C ALA A 58 -14.99 33.77 -0.38
N LEU A 59 -13.82 33.19 -0.70
CA LEU A 59 -12.65 33.19 0.18
C LEU A 59 -12.13 34.61 0.42
N ALA A 60 -12.14 35.46 -0.62
CA ALA A 60 -11.70 36.85 -0.51
C ALA A 60 -12.59 37.69 0.41
N ARG A 61 -13.91 37.48 0.36
CA ARG A 61 -14.92 38.15 1.18
C ARG A 61 -15.09 37.54 2.58
N GLY A 62 -14.49 36.37 2.84
CA GLY A 62 -14.66 35.65 4.11
C GLY A 62 -16.05 35.03 4.29
N GLU A 63 -16.79 34.87 3.20
CA GLU A 63 -18.12 34.22 3.18
C GLU A 63 -17.98 32.69 3.18
N LEU A 64 -16.85 32.18 2.71
CA LEU A 64 -16.51 30.76 2.78
C LEU A 64 -15.42 30.52 3.82
N GLN A 65 -15.74 29.71 4.83
CA GLN A 65 -14.76 29.12 5.73
C GLN A 65 -14.54 27.67 5.35
N CYS A 66 -13.29 27.29 5.09
CA CYS A 66 -12.96 25.91 4.76
C CYS A 66 -11.63 25.44 5.36
N ILE A 67 -11.54 24.13 5.53
CA ILE A 67 -10.32 23.40 5.83
C ILE A 67 -10.01 22.55 4.60
N GLY A 68 -8.83 22.77 4.01
CA GLY A 68 -8.34 21.98 2.88
C GLY A 68 -7.24 21.03 3.29
N ALA A 69 -7.31 19.78 2.87
CA ALA A 69 -6.20 18.83 2.95
C ALA A 69 -5.47 18.76 1.59
N SER A 70 -4.14 18.70 1.62
CA SER A 70 -3.30 18.50 0.43
C SER A 70 -1.90 18.08 0.85
N THR A 71 -1.15 17.47 -0.06
CA THR A 71 0.28 17.24 0.16
C THR A 71 1.08 18.55 0.00
N LEU A 72 2.30 18.57 0.55
CA LEU A 72 3.18 19.75 0.45
C LEU A 72 3.52 20.09 -1.01
N ASP A 73 3.70 19.07 -1.84
CA ASP A 73 4.08 19.23 -3.25
C ASP A 73 2.92 19.82 -4.07
N GLU A 74 1.71 19.32 -3.86
CA GLU A 74 0.49 19.87 -4.47
C GLU A 74 0.21 21.30 -4.02
N TYR A 75 0.38 21.59 -2.73
CA TYR A 75 0.20 22.94 -2.21
C TYR A 75 1.16 23.91 -2.93
N ARG A 76 2.44 23.55 -3.02
CA ARG A 76 3.45 24.36 -3.73
C ARG A 76 3.16 24.52 -5.22
N MET A 77 2.67 23.46 -5.85
CA MET A 77 2.42 23.45 -7.29
C MET A 77 1.20 24.28 -7.68
N TYR A 78 0.12 24.23 -6.89
CA TYR A 78 -1.19 24.75 -7.29
C TYR A 78 -1.71 25.91 -6.44
N ILE A 79 -1.40 25.95 -5.15
CA ILE A 79 -1.96 26.97 -4.22
C ILE A 79 -0.96 28.11 -4.02
N GLU A 80 0.31 27.79 -3.74
CA GLU A 80 1.34 28.78 -3.43
C GLU A 80 1.67 29.70 -4.62
N LYS A 81 1.51 29.20 -5.85
CA LYS A 81 1.68 30.00 -7.06
C LYS A 81 0.55 31.00 -7.29
N ASP A 82 -0.61 30.79 -6.69
CA ASP A 82 -1.77 31.68 -6.80
C ASP A 82 -1.81 32.64 -5.60
N GLY A 83 -1.38 33.88 -5.82
CA GLY A 83 -1.32 34.90 -4.77
C GLY A 83 -2.67 35.28 -4.16
N ALA A 84 -3.81 34.94 -4.77
CA ALA A 84 -5.12 35.16 -4.16
C ALA A 84 -5.45 34.08 -3.13
N LEU A 85 -5.07 32.83 -3.40
CA LEU A 85 -5.33 31.69 -2.52
C LEU A 85 -4.30 31.59 -1.40
N ASP A 86 -3.01 31.79 -1.70
CA ASP A 86 -1.95 31.73 -0.68
C ASP A 86 -2.15 32.79 0.42
N ARG A 87 -2.73 33.95 0.08
CA ARG A 87 -3.10 35.00 1.05
C ARG A 87 -4.38 34.71 1.85
N ARG A 88 -5.07 33.59 1.59
CA ARG A 88 -6.33 33.21 2.25
C ARG A 88 -6.23 31.90 3.01
N PHE A 89 -5.23 31.07 2.71
CA PHE A 89 -4.93 29.89 3.48
C PHE A 89 -3.82 30.15 4.50
N GLN A 90 -4.02 29.62 5.71
CA GLN A 90 -2.97 29.47 6.70
C GLN A 90 -2.45 28.04 6.63
N LYS A 91 -1.15 27.86 6.36
CA LYS A 91 -0.54 26.53 6.31
C LYS A 91 -0.41 25.96 7.73
N VAL A 92 -0.91 24.74 7.94
CA VAL A 92 -0.69 23.92 9.14
C VAL A 92 0.01 22.66 8.69
N MET A 93 1.25 22.48 9.14
CA MET A 93 2.03 21.28 8.80
C MET A 93 1.58 20.12 9.68
N VAL A 94 1.16 19.02 9.05
CA VAL A 94 0.85 17.78 9.72
C VAL A 94 1.96 16.79 9.39
N ASP A 95 2.76 16.45 10.40
CA ASP A 95 3.81 15.45 10.26
C ASP A 95 3.19 14.03 10.33
N PRO A 96 3.83 13.03 9.70
CA PRO A 96 3.43 11.65 9.87
C PRO A 96 3.56 11.24 11.35
N PRO A 97 2.65 10.38 11.87
CA PRO A 97 2.71 9.92 13.24
C PRO A 97 4.01 9.17 13.52
N SER A 98 4.45 9.27 14.78
CA SER A 98 5.52 8.45 15.33
C SER A 98 5.13 6.97 15.38
N VAL A 99 6.13 6.10 15.63
CA VAL A 99 5.90 4.66 15.82
C VAL A 99 4.90 4.42 16.95
N ASP A 100 5.05 5.10 18.09
CA ASP A 100 4.18 4.91 19.25
C ASP A 100 2.75 5.40 18.99
N GLU A 101 2.58 6.55 18.34
CA GLU A 101 1.27 7.04 17.92
C GLU A 101 0.61 6.10 16.91
N THR A 102 1.39 5.52 15.99
CA THR A 102 0.88 4.56 15.02
C THR A 102 0.40 3.27 15.68
N ILE A 103 1.13 2.77 16.70
CA ILE A 103 0.69 1.62 17.50
C ILE A 103 -0.67 1.92 18.19
N GLN A 104 -0.87 3.14 18.69
CA GLN A 104 -2.16 3.55 19.26
C GLN A 104 -3.26 3.60 18.20
N ILE A 105 -2.97 4.14 17.01
CA ILE A 105 -3.91 4.18 15.88
C ILE A 105 -4.33 2.76 15.50
N LEU A 106 -3.37 1.84 15.30
CA LEU A 106 -3.65 0.44 14.96
C LEU A 106 -4.49 -0.26 16.03
N ASN A 107 -4.18 -0.05 17.31
CA ASN A 107 -5.00 -0.61 18.39
C ASN A 107 -6.46 -0.12 18.41
N ASN A 108 -6.70 1.13 17.98
CA ASN A 108 -8.06 1.68 17.90
C ASN A 108 -8.87 1.13 16.71
N ILE A 109 -8.20 0.66 15.66
CA ILE A 109 -8.86 0.13 14.46
C ILE A 109 -8.82 -1.41 14.38
N LYS A 110 -7.96 -2.08 15.17
CA LYS A 110 -7.70 -3.52 15.04
C LYS A 110 -8.96 -4.38 15.10
N SER A 111 -9.92 -4.03 15.96
CA SER A 111 -11.15 -4.83 16.12
C SER A 111 -11.93 -4.97 14.82
N LYS A 112 -11.93 -3.94 13.97
CA LYS A 112 -12.61 -3.98 12.66
C LYS A 112 -11.94 -4.98 11.71
N TYR A 113 -10.61 -5.06 11.75
CA TYR A 113 -9.83 -5.98 10.92
C TYR A 113 -9.87 -7.42 11.47
N GLU A 114 -9.88 -7.57 12.80
CA GLU A 114 -10.08 -8.87 13.46
C GLU A 114 -11.42 -9.50 13.09
N ASP A 115 -12.49 -8.69 13.13
CA ASP A 115 -13.84 -9.13 12.79
C ASP A 115 -13.97 -9.41 11.29
N TYR A 116 -13.35 -8.58 10.44
CA TYR A 116 -13.42 -8.76 8.99
C TYR A 116 -12.68 -10.01 8.51
N HIS A 117 -11.49 -10.30 9.07
CA HIS A 117 -10.65 -11.43 8.66
C HIS A 117 -10.78 -12.66 9.57
N ASN A 118 -11.58 -12.63 10.64
CA ASN A 118 -11.63 -13.68 11.67
C ASN A 118 -10.22 -14.04 12.20
N VAL A 119 -9.45 -13.02 12.58
CA VAL A 119 -8.10 -13.18 13.17
C VAL A 119 -8.01 -12.45 14.51
N THR A 120 -6.89 -12.61 15.21
CA THR A 120 -6.62 -11.89 16.46
C THR A 120 -5.20 -11.35 16.46
N TYR A 121 -5.05 -10.04 16.66
CA TYR A 121 -3.75 -9.39 16.77
C TYR A 121 -3.42 -9.19 18.26
N ASN A 122 -2.39 -9.91 18.73
CA ASN A 122 -1.77 -9.60 20.01
C ASN A 122 -0.97 -8.29 19.91
N ASP A 123 -0.55 -7.76 21.06
CA ASP A 123 0.17 -6.50 21.12
C ASP A 123 1.53 -6.61 20.39
N GLU A 124 2.18 -7.77 20.43
CA GLU A 124 3.41 -8.03 19.69
C GLU A 124 3.19 -8.00 18.17
N ALA A 125 2.05 -8.50 17.66
CA ALA A 125 1.73 -8.42 16.23
C ALA A 125 1.54 -6.97 15.78
N ILE A 126 0.83 -6.16 16.56
CA ILE A 126 0.64 -4.73 16.23
C ILE A 126 1.99 -4.01 16.21
N ASP A 127 2.83 -4.23 17.22
CA ASP A 127 4.18 -3.67 17.29
C ASP A 127 5.03 -4.09 16.08
N ALA A 128 4.97 -5.37 15.69
CA ALA A 128 5.66 -5.89 14.52
C ALA A 128 5.15 -5.26 13.21
N CYS A 129 3.83 -5.09 13.03
CA CYS A 129 3.26 -4.42 11.86
C CYS A 129 3.84 -3.01 11.69
N VAL A 130 3.92 -2.24 12.78
CA VAL A 130 4.47 -0.86 12.73
C VAL A 130 5.99 -0.86 12.52
N LYS A 131 6.75 -1.62 13.33
CA LYS A 131 8.21 -1.60 13.27
C LYS A 131 8.76 -2.17 11.97
N LEU A 132 8.18 -3.27 11.46
CA LEU A 132 8.62 -3.89 10.22
C LEU A 132 8.21 -3.03 9.00
N SER A 133 6.99 -2.49 8.98
CA SER A 133 6.59 -1.58 7.90
C SER A 133 7.43 -0.30 7.91
N ASP A 134 7.73 0.26 9.08
CA ASP A 134 8.58 1.46 9.14
C ASP A 134 9.99 1.22 8.64
N ARG A 135 10.56 0.07 9.00
CA ARG A 135 11.94 -0.28 8.66
C ARG A 135 12.14 -0.70 7.21
N TYR A 136 11.17 -1.40 6.61
CA TYR A 136 11.35 -2.05 5.31
C TYR A 136 10.52 -1.41 4.19
N ILE A 137 9.41 -0.73 4.49
CA ILE A 137 8.59 -0.02 3.49
C ILE A 137 8.90 1.48 3.59
N THR A 138 9.90 1.91 2.81
CA THR A 138 10.47 3.28 2.88
C THR A 138 9.83 4.28 1.92
N ASP A 139 9.07 3.80 0.93
CA ASP A 139 8.39 4.61 -0.08
C ASP A 139 7.04 5.18 0.40
N ARG A 140 6.56 4.72 1.56
CA ARG A 140 5.30 5.15 2.18
C ARG A 140 5.50 5.70 3.59
N LEU A 141 4.54 6.49 4.04
CA LEU A 141 4.54 7.11 5.36
C LEU A 141 3.63 6.33 6.32
N LEU A 142 3.92 6.41 7.62
CA LEU A 142 2.98 5.97 8.66
C LEU A 142 1.76 6.91 8.68
N PRO A 143 0.57 6.45 9.11
CA PRO A 143 0.27 5.07 9.57
C PRO A 143 -0.13 4.11 8.44
N ASP A 144 -0.35 4.62 7.23
CA ASP A 144 -0.93 3.91 6.09
C ASP A 144 -0.23 2.57 5.79
N LYS A 145 1.09 2.58 5.64
CA LYS A 145 1.88 1.35 5.38
C LYS A 145 1.75 0.28 6.47
N ALA A 146 1.51 0.67 7.73
CA ALA A 146 1.34 -0.29 8.82
C ALA A 146 -0.07 -0.88 8.83
N ILE A 147 -1.07 -0.10 8.42
CA ILE A 147 -2.45 -0.55 8.23
C ILE A 147 -2.51 -1.56 7.08
N ASP A 148 -1.84 -1.28 5.96
CA ASP A 148 -1.74 -2.19 4.82
C ASP A 148 -1.14 -3.54 5.23
N VAL A 149 -0.04 -3.52 6.00
CA VAL A 149 0.58 -4.77 6.49
C VAL A 149 -0.37 -5.52 7.42
N MET A 150 -1.06 -4.83 8.33
CA MET A 150 -2.03 -5.46 9.22
C MET A 150 -3.16 -6.12 8.42
N ASP A 151 -3.73 -5.42 7.44
CA ASP A 151 -4.82 -5.92 6.60
C ASP A 151 -4.41 -7.16 5.78
N GLU A 152 -3.28 -7.07 5.08
CA GLU A 152 -2.77 -8.14 4.21
C GLU A 152 -2.40 -9.41 5.00
N VAL A 153 -1.83 -9.24 6.20
CA VAL A 153 -1.54 -10.37 7.10
C VAL A 153 -2.82 -11.04 7.57
N GLY A 154 -3.84 -10.25 7.96
CA GLY A 154 -5.15 -10.76 8.33
C GLY A 154 -5.78 -11.59 7.23
N ALA A 155 -5.83 -11.05 6.01
CA ALA A 155 -6.35 -11.73 4.84
C ALA A 155 -5.60 -13.04 4.56
N ARG A 156 -4.27 -13.02 4.61
CA ARG A 156 -3.43 -14.18 4.33
C ARG A 156 -3.62 -15.29 5.35
N VAL A 157 -3.63 -14.97 6.65
CA VAL A 157 -3.81 -15.98 7.70
C VAL A 157 -5.23 -16.53 7.67
N HIS A 158 -6.23 -15.70 7.37
CA HIS A 158 -7.59 -16.17 7.14
C HIS A 158 -7.61 -17.21 6.01
N LEU A 159 -7.14 -16.85 4.81
CA LEU A 159 -7.14 -17.73 3.63
C LEU A 159 -6.38 -19.04 3.86
N LYS A 160 -5.25 -19.02 4.59
CA LYS A 160 -4.48 -20.24 4.91
C LYS A 160 -5.25 -21.21 5.82
N ASN A 161 -6.16 -20.71 6.65
CA ASN A 161 -6.89 -21.50 7.62
C ASN A 161 -8.33 -21.85 7.20
N ILE A 162 -8.78 -21.40 6.02
CA ILE A 162 -10.03 -21.87 5.41
C ILE A 162 -9.82 -23.30 4.94
N ASN A 163 -10.27 -24.26 5.75
CA ASN A 163 -10.31 -25.67 5.38
C ASN A 163 -11.76 -26.12 5.17
N VAL A 164 -12.10 -26.48 3.92
CA VAL A 164 -13.45 -26.94 3.58
C VAL A 164 -13.64 -28.36 4.14
N PRO A 165 -14.70 -28.62 4.94
CA PRO A 165 -14.99 -29.95 5.45
C PRO A 165 -15.15 -30.98 4.32
N GLN A 166 -14.59 -32.18 4.52
CA GLN A 166 -14.66 -33.26 3.52
C GLN A 166 -16.11 -33.61 3.14
N ASN A 167 -17.05 -33.47 4.07
CA ASN A 167 -18.48 -33.70 3.81
C ASN A 167 -19.04 -32.77 2.72
N ILE A 168 -18.64 -31.50 2.69
CA ILE A 168 -19.08 -30.53 1.66
C ILE A 168 -18.53 -30.96 0.29
N VAL A 169 -17.23 -31.31 0.23
CA VAL A 169 -16.58 -31.79 -0.99
C VAL A 169 -17.24 -33.07 -1.52
N ASP A 170 -17.56 -34.00 -0.62
CA ASP A 170 -18.22 -35.26 -0.97
C ASP A 170 -19.67 -35.04 -1.44
N LEU A 171 -20.41 -34.09 -0.86
CA LEU A 171 -21.75 -33.70 -1.29
C LEU A 171 -21.73 -33.05 -2.68
N GLU A 172 -20.80 -32.12 -2.93
CA GLU A 172 -20.63 -31.51 -4.26
C GLU A 172 -20.34 -32.56 -5.33
N LYS A 173 -19.44 -33.51 -5.01
CA LYS A 173 -19.13 -34.62 -5.91
C LYS A 173 -20.35 -35.52 -6.18
N LYS A 174 -21.11 -35.87 -5.14
CA LYS A 174 -22.36 -36.67 -5.29
C LYS A 174 -23.40 -35.94 -6.14
N ILE A 175 -23.57 -34.63 -5.97
CA ILE A 175 -24.47 -33.82 -6.80
C ILE A 175 -24.02 -33.86 -8.25
N GLU A 176 -22.72 -33.72 -8.51
CA GLU A 176 -22.18 -33.78 -9.86
C GLU A 176 -22.38 -35.16 -10.53
N ASP A 177 -22.16 -36.24 -9.79
CA ASP A 177 -22.41 -37.62 -10.26
C ASP A 177 -23.90 -37.83 -10.60
N VAL A 178 -24.82 -37.42 -9.71
CA VAL A 178 -26.27 -37.51 -9.93
C VAL A 178 -26.71 -36.65 -11.12
N LYS A 179 -26.13 -35.46 -11.29
CA LYS A 179 -26.42 -34.57 -12.42
C LYS A 179 -26.00 -35.19 -13.75
N ASN A 180 -24.82 -35.84 -13.77
CA ASN A 180 -24.32 -36.57 -14.93
C ASN A 180 -25.19 -37.80 -15.24
N GLU A 181 -25.61 -38.55 -14.24
CA GLU A 181 -26.50 -39.70 -14.39
C GLU A 181 -27.89 -39.30 -14.89
N LYS A 182 -28.49 -38.26 -14.30
CA LYS A 182 -29.76 -37.67 -14.74
C LYS A 182 -29.70 -37.28 -16.22
N ASN A 183 -28.62 -36.61 -16.65
CA ASN A 183 -28.44 -36.24 -18.05
C ASN A 183 -28.37 -37.45 -19.00
N LYS A 184 -27.80 -38.59 -18.55
CA LYS A 184 -27.80 -39.85 -19.34
C LYS A 184 -29.21 -40.44 -19.43
N VAL A 185 -29.92 -40.52 -18.31
CA VAL A 185 -31.27 -41.09 -18.21
C VAL A 185 -32.30 -40.28 -19.01
N VAL A 186 -32.19 -38.95 -18.99
CA VAL A 186 -33.01 -38.04 -19.81
C VAL A 186 -32.78 -38.27 -21.31
N LYS A 187 -31.52 -38.45 -21.74
CA LYS A 187 -31.19 -38.80 -23.13
C LYS A 187 -31.78 -40.14 -23.55
N SER A 188 -31.88 -41.10 -22.63
CA SER A 188 -32.51 -42.40 -22.83
C SER A 188 -34.04 -42.39 -22.69
N GLN A 189 -34.68 -41.22 -22.55
CA GLN A 189 -36.14 -41.04 -22.43
C GLN A 189 -36.81 -41.79 -21.26
N LYS A 190 -36.03 -42.13 -20.23
CA LYS A 190 -36.55 -42.78 -19.01
C LYS A 190 -37.01 -41.72 -18.00
N PHE A 191 -38.20 -41.16 -18.22
CA PHE A 191 -38.68 -39.99 -17.46
C PHE A 191 -38.90 -40.25 -15.96
N GLU A 192 -39.26 -41.47 -15.57
CA GLU A 192 -39.53 -41.84 -14.18
C GLU A 192 -38.23 -41.94 -13.35
N GLU A 193 -37.20 -42.61 -13.89
CA GLU A 193 -35.85 -42.63 -13.31
C GLU A 193 -35.25 -41.21 -13.23
N ALA A 194 -35.47 -40.38 -14.25
CA ALA A 194 -35.02 -38.99 -14.26
C ALA A 194 -35.70 -38.12 -13.18
N ALA A 195 -36.98 -38.38 -12.89
CA ALA A 195 -37.71 -37.70 -11.81
C ALA A 195 -37.12 -38.06 -10.44
N SER A 196 -36.83 -39.34 -10.19
CA SER A 196 -36.19 -39.81 -8.96
C SER A 196 -34.78 -39.19 -8.75
N LEU A 197 -33.99 -39.12 -9.82
CA LEU A 197 -32.65 -38.48 -9.78
C LEU A 197 -32.74 -36.97 -9.53
N ARG A 198 -33.75 -36.29 -10.09
CA ARG A 198 -34.01 -34.87 -9.81
C ARG A 198 -34.36 -34.62 -8.34
N ASP A 199 -35.21 -35.46 -7.77
CA ASP A 199 -35.60 -35.32 -6.36
C ASP A 199 -34.41 -35.63 -5.42
N THR A 200 -33.54 -36.57 -5.83
CA THR A 200 -32.27 -36.86 -5.14
C THR A 200 -31.28 -35.70 -5.22
N GLU A 201 -31.09 -35.10 -6.40
CA GLU A 201 -30.26 -33.90 -6.60
C GLU A 201 -30.76 -32.75 -5.73
N LYS A 202 -32.08 -32.53 -5.69
CA LYS A 202 -32.69 -31.47 -4.86
C LYS A 202 -32.39 -31.69 -3.37
N ARG A 203 -32.57 -32.92 -2.87
CA ARG A 203 -32.25 -33.25 -1.47
C ARG A 203 -30.77 -33.06 -1.16
N LEU A 204 -29.87 -33.52 -2.03
CA LEU A 204 -28.42 -33.33 -1.85
C LEU A 204 -28.03 -31.85 -1.88
N ALA A 205 -28.70 -31.04 -2.71
CA ALA A 205 -28.49 -29.59 -2.74
C ALA A 205 -28.97 -28.91 -1.45
N GLU A 206 -30.11 -29.34 -0.89
CA GLU A 206 -30.59 -28.89 0.43
C GLU A 206 -29.62 -29.29 1.55
N ASP A 207 -29.08 -30.51 1.52
CA ASP A 207 -28.06 -30.98 2.47
C ASP A 207 -26.73 -30.21 2.34
N LEU A 208 -26.33 -29.88 1.11
CA LEU A 208 -25.14 -29.08 0.83
C LEU A 208 -25.29 -27.65 1.35
N GLU A 209 -26.43 -27.01 1.10
CA GLU A 209 -26.74 -25.68 1.62
C GLU A 209 -26.71 -25.67 3.15
N LYS A 210 -27.30 -26.69 3.78
CA LYS A 210 -27.25 -26.80 5.24
C LYS A 210 -25.82 -26.96 5.76
N ALA A 211 -25.03 -27.85 5.15
CA ALA A 211 -23.64 -28.06 5.52
C ALA A 211 -22.77 -26.81 5.30
N LYS A 212 -23.04 -26.02 4.26
CA LYS A 212 -22.38 -24.74 4.00
C LYS A 212 -22.71 -23.71 5.07
N ASN A 213 -23.99 -23.55 5.41
CA ASN A 213 -24.43 -22.63 6.46
C ASN A 213 -23.84 -23.01 7.83
N ASP A 214 -23.86 -24.30 8.19
CA ASP A 214 -23.27 -24.78 9.45
C ASP A 214 -21.74 -24.51 9.49
N TRP A 215 -21.05 -24.70 8.37
CA TRP A 215 -19.62 -24.40 8.26
C TRP A 215 -19.31 -22.90 8.31
N GLU A 216 -20.11 -22.06 7.65
CA GLU A 216 -19.95 -20.61 7.72
C GLU A 216 -20.11 -20.09 9.15
N GLU A 217 -21.11 -20.59 9.89
CA GLU A 217 -21.32 -20.25 11.30
C GLU A 217 -20.14 -20.73 12.17
N GLU A 218 -19.65 -21.96 11.97
CA GLU A 218 -18.44 -22.41 12.68
C GLU A 218 -17.19 -21.59 12.35
N SER A 219 -17.06 -21.16 11.09
CA SER A 219 -15.90 -20.40 10.61
C SER A 219 -15.88 -18.98 11.19
N LYS A 220 -17.05 -18.32 11.32
CA LYS A 220 -17.18 -17.01 11.97
C LYS A 220 -16.72 -17.01 13.44
N HIS A 221 -16.81 -18.14 14.12
CA HIS A 221 -16.40 -18.26 15.51
C HIS A 221 -14.93 -18.63 15.71
N LYS A 222 -14.23 -19.07 14.65
CA LYS A 222 -12.82 -19.45 14.73
C LYS A 222 -11.94 -18.25 14.38
N ARG A 223 -11.31 -17.68 15.40
CA ARG A 223 -10.26 -16.67 15.22
C ARG A 223 -8.89 -17.30 15.27
N TYR A 224 -8.04 -16.92 14.32
CA TYR A 224 -6.64 -17.37 14.27
C TYR A 224 -5.72 -16.26 14.77
N PRO A 225 -4.80 -16.55 15.70
CA PRO A 225 -3.83 -15.55 16.14
C PRO A 225 -2.88 -15.19 15.00
N ILE A 226 -2.42 -13.94 14.98
CA ILE A 226 -1.38 -13.46 14.08
C ILE A 226 -0.04 -13.49 14.79
N ASP A 227 0.91 -14.18 14.18
CA ASP A 227 2.29 -14.30 14.64
C ASP A 227 3.24 -13.40 13.82
N GLU A 228 4.34 -12.98 14.46
CA GLU A 228 5.37 -12.12 13.86
C GLU A 228 5.94 -12.72 12.56
N GLU A 229 6.00 -14.06 12.46
CA GLU A 229 6.44 -14.73 11.24
C GLU A 229 5.54 -14.44 10.03
N ALA A 230 4.23 -14.39 10.23
CA ALA A 230 3.27 -14.09 9.16
C ALA A 230 3.43 -12.64 8.68
N ILE A 231 3.67 -11.72 9.61
CA ILE A 231 3.92 -10.30 9.34
C ILE A 231 5.22 -10.13 8.54
N ALA A 232 6.30 -10.78 8.98
CA ALA A 232 7.57 -10.76 8.27
C ALA A 232 7.45 -11.34 6.84
N GLU A 233 6.67 -12.41 6.66
CA GLU A 233 6.40 -12.98 5.34
C GLU A 233 5.69 -11.97 4.42
N VAL A 234 4.66 -11.29 4.94
CA VAL A 234 3.92 -10.27 4.16
C VAL A 234 4.80 -9.09 3.79
N VAL A 235 5.52 -8.50 4.74
CA VAL A 235 6.45 -7.40 4.45
C VAL A 235 7.50 -7.84 3.43
N SER A 236 7.98 -9.08 3.51
CA SER A 236 8.92 -9.64 2.54
C SER A 236 8.32 -9.78 1.14
N MET A 237 7.04 -10.12 1.02
CA MET A 237 6.37 -10.18 -0.28
C MET A 237 6.11 -8.79 -0.85
N MET A 238 5.67 -7.83 -0.01
CA MET A 238 5.40 -6.45 -0.44
C MET A 238 6.67 -5.75 -0.93
N THR A 239 7.80 -5.98 -0.26
CA THR A 239 9.06 -5.28 -0.55
C THR A 239 10.01 -6.09 -1.44
N GLY A 240 9.80 -7.40 -1.55
CA GLY A 240 10.78 -8.33 -2.13
C GLY A 240 12.01 -8.57 -1.25
N ILE A 241 12.07 -8.02 -0.02
CA ILE A 241 13.22 -8.09 0.88
C ILE A 241 12.99 -9.18 1.95
N PRO A 242 13.85 -10.21 2.05
CA PRO A 242 13.66 -11.31 3.00
C PRO A 242 13.73 -10.92 4.49
N VAL A 243 12.58 -10.64 5.13
CA VAL A 243 12.50 -10.23 6.55
C VAL A 243 12.74 -11.39 7.53
N LYS A 244 12.34 -12.63 7.16
CA LYS A 244 12.32 -13.82 8.03
C LYS A 244 13.68 -14.24 8.62
N ARG A 245 14.80 -13.74 8.08
CA ARG A 245 16.17 -14.12 8.51
C ARG A 245 16.88 -13.06 9.36
N MET A 246 16.20 -12.02 9.85
CA MET A 246 16.90 -10.74 10.09
C MET A 246 17.04 -10.20 11.53
N VAL A 247 16.74 -10.90 12.63
CA VAL A 247 17.12 -10.32 13.95
C VAL A 247 18.49 -10.80 14.42
N GLN A 248 18.68 -12.10 14.64
CA GLN A 248 20.00 -12.66 14.97
C GLN A 248 20.90 -12.83 13.74
N ALA A 249 20.35 -13.33 12.63
CA ALA A 249 21.12 -13.54 11.42
C ALA A 249 21.44 -12.25 10.65
N GLU A 250 20.70 -11.14 10.78
CA GLU A 250 21.14 -9.84 10.20
C GLU A 250 22.32 -9.27 10.98
N THR A 251 22.31 -9.35 12.31
CA THR A 251 23.46 -8.92 13.13
C THR A 251 24.70 -9.72 12.76
N GLU A 252 24.56 -11.03 12.55
CA GLU A 252 25.67 -11.88 12.12
C GLU A 252 26.05 -11.67 10.64
N LYS A 253 25.08 -11.45 9.74
CA LYS A 253 25.29 -11.08 8.32
C LYS A 253 26.05 -9.75 8.25
N LEU A 254 25.63 -8.73 8.98
CA LEU A 254 26.36 -7.46 9.11
C LEU A 254 27.77 -7.65 9.68
N ARG A 255 27.95 -8.54 10.67
CA ARG A 255 29.28 -8.84 11.22
C ARG A 255 30.21 -9.48 10.19
N LYS A 256 29.69 -10.43 9.39
CA LYS A 256 30.43 -11.16 8.34
C LYS A 256 30.49 -10.42 7.00
N MET A 257 29.71 -9.35 6.83
CA MET A 257 29.56 -8.62 5.58
C MET A 257 30.87 -8.20 4.93
N THR A 258 31.89 -7.84 5.72
CA THR A 258 33.20 -7.49 5.14
C THR A 258 33.87 -8.70 4.48
N GLU A 259 33.82 -9.88 5.11
CA GLU A 259 34.41 -11.11 4.59
C GLU A 259 33.62 -11.63 3.40
N ASP A 260 32.29 -11.66 3.51
CA ASP A 260 31.41 -12.13 2.43
C ASP A 260 31.55 -11.27 1.17
N MET A 261 31.59 -9.94 1.33
CA MET A 261 31.76 -9.01 0.20
C MET A 261 33.14 -9.12 -0.46
N ARG A 262 34.20 -9.46 0.30
CA ARG A 262 35.53 -9.75 -0.28
C ARG A 262 35.53 -11.02 -1.13
N GLY A 263 34.67 -11.99 -0.81
CA GLY A 263 34.46 -13.17 -1.64
C GLY A 263 33.73 -12.87 -2.95
N MET A 264 32.93 -11.79 -2.98
CA MET A 264 32.14 -11.39 -4.17
C MET A 264 32.88 -10.41 -5.08
N VAL A 265 33.71 -9.51 -4.52
CA VAL A 265 34.40 -8.45 -5.27
C VAL A 265 35.90 -8.52 -5.02
N ILE A 266 36.65 -8.92 -6.05
CA ILE A 266 38.09 -9.15 -5.96
C ILE A 266 38.87 -7.83 -6.11
N GLY A 267 39.82 -7.57 -5.21
CA GLY A 267 40.79 -6.47 -5.34
C GLY A 267 40.28 -5.08 -4.90
N GLN A 268 39.15 -5.02 -4.17
CA GLN A 268 38.52 -3.77 -3.71
C GLN A 268 38.39 -3.71 -2.17
N ASP A 269 39.29 -4.33 -1.42
CA ASP A 269 39.18 -4.52 0.04
C ASP A 269 38.98 -3.22 0.84
N ASP A 270 39.67 -2.15 0.47
CA ASP A 270 39.55 -0.84 1.13
C ASP A 270 38.17 -0.20 0.87
N ALA A 271 37.68 -0.27 -0.38
CA ALA A 271 36.36 0.22 -0.74
C ALA A 271 35.25 -0.57 -0.03
N ILE A 272 35.36 -1.90 0.01
CA ILE A 272 34.44 -2.79 0.74
C ILE A 272 34.40 -2.40 2.22
N SER A 273 35.55 -2.29 2.88
CA SER A 273 35.64 -1.95 4.31
C SER A 273 34.94 -0.61 4.63
N LYS A 274 35.12 0.41 3.79
CA LYS A 274 34.50 1.73 3.97
C LYS A 274 32.98 1.68 3.78
N VAL A 275 32.50 0.98 2.77
CA VAL A 275 31.06 0.81 2.50
C VAL A 275 30.39 0.04 3.64
N VAL A 276 30.95 -1.10 4.04
CA VAL A 276 30.39 -1.94 5.11
C VAL A 276 30.32 -1.19 6.44
N LYS A 277 31.38 -0.46 6.82
CA LYS A 277 31.35 0.37 8.05
C LYS A 277 30.27 1.44 8.04
N ALA A 278 30.00 2.06 6.89
CA ALA A 278 28.95 3.06 6.78
C ALA A 278 27.54 2.43 6.92
N ILE A 279 27.34 1.25 6.33
CA ILE A 279 26.08 0.51 6.42
C ILE A 279 25.84 0.01 7.84
N GLN A 280 26.85 -0.59 8.48
CA GLN A 280 26.79 -1.04 9.86
C GLN A 280 26.41 0.10 10.82
N ARG A 281 27.03 1.29 10.67
CA ARG A 281 26.71 2.48 11.49
C ARG A 281 25.26 2.94 11.32
N ASN A 282 24.73 2.91 10.10
CA ASN A 282 23.33 3.24 9.86
C ASN A 282 22.40 2.21 10.51
N ARG A 283 22.73 0.92 10.42
CA ARG A 283 21.91 -0.18 10.94
C ARG A 283 21.82 -0.24 12.47
N VAL A 284 22.79 0.34 13.19
CA VAL A 284 22.74 0.49 14.67
C VAL A 284 22.05 1.79 15.13
N GLY A 285 21.35 2.50 14.23
CA GLY A 285 20.55 3.68 14.58
C GLY A 285 21.35 4.95 14.87
N LEU A 286 22.65 4.98 14.56
CA LEU A 286 23.53 6.13 14.81
C LEU A 286 23.44 7.21 13.71
N LYS A 287 22.39 7.22 12.88
CA LYS A 287 22.24 8.15 11.74
C LYS A 287 20.81 8.69 11.63
N ASP A 288 20.72 9.92 11.18
CA ASP A 288 19.49 10.60 10.75
C ASP A 288 18.70 9.76 9.71
N PRO A 289 17.43 9.39 9.99
CA PRO A 289 16.56 8.67 9.08
C PRO A 289 16.28 9.40 7.76
N LYS A 290 16.39 10.74 7.73
CA LYS A 290 16.15 11.56 6.54
C LYS A 290 17.29 11.51 5.51
N LYS A 291 18.33 10.69 5.74
CA LYS A 291 19.50 10.58 4.88
C LYS A 291 19.67 9.15 4.34
N PRO A 292 20.17 8.97 3.10
CA PRO A 292 20.42 7.65 2.54
C PRO A 292 21.30 6.80 3.46
N ILE A 293 21.16 5.47 3.48
CA ILE A 293 21.96 4.55 4.34
C ILE A 293 23.46 4.89 4.28
N GLY A 294 23.99 5.06 3.08
CA GLY A 294 25.33 5.56 2.81
C GLY A 294 25.36 6.39 1.53
N THR A 295 26.21 7.40 1.50
CA THR A 295 26.50 8.19 0.31
C THR A 295 27.96 7.96 -0.04
N PHE A 296 28.21 7.37 -1.20
CA PHE A 296 29.53 6.94 -1.62
C PHE A 296 29.89 7.52 -2.97
N ILE A 297 31.17 7.85 -3.14
CA ILE A 297 31.76 8.18 -4.44
C ILE A 297 32.84 7.14 -4.71
N PHE A 298 32.64 6.33 -5.74
CA PHE A 298 33.61 5.32 -6.17
C PHE A 298 34.56 5.90 -7.21
N LEU A 299 35.82 6.08 -6.83
CA LEU A 299 36.86 6.66 -7.70
C LEU A 299 37.63 5.55 -8.42
N GLY A 300 38.01 5.79 -9.67
CA GLY A 300 38.81 4.88 -10.50
C GLY A 300 38.35 4.83 -11.95
N PRO A 301 39.13 4.22 -12.87
CA PRO A 301 38.73 4.05 -14.27
C PRO A 301 37.54 3.08 -14.42
N THR A 302 36.97 3.01 -15.63
CA THR A 302 35.96 1.98 -15.95
C THR A 302 36.57 0.58 -15.86
N GLY A 303 35.76 -0.41 -15.49
CA GLY A 303 36.22 -1.81 -15.40
C GLY A 303 36.88 -2.22 -14.08
N VAL A 304 37.16 -1.31 -13.14
CA VAL A 304 37.81 -1.66 -11.85
C VAL A 304 36.89 -2.29 -10.80
N GLY A 305 35.63 -2.57 -11.14
CA GLY A 305 34.67 -3.21 -10.23
C GLY A 305 33.74 -2.25 -9.46
N LYS A 306 33.66 -0.96 -9.82
CA LYS A 306 32.75 0.01 -9.17
C LYS A 306 31.27 -0.42 -9.26
N THR A 307 30.83 -0.77 -10.46
CA THR A 307 29.46 -1.25 -10.70
C THR A 307 29.23 -2.61 -10.07
N GLU A 308 30.25 -3.47 -10.07
CA GLU A 308 30.17 -4.79 -9.47
C GLU A 308 30.00 -4.71 -7.96
N LEU A 309 30.70 -3.78 -7.30
CA LEU A 309 30.53 -3.53 -5.87
C LEU A 309 29.11 -3.07 -5.54
N ALA A 310 28.49 -2.24 -6.38
CA ALA A 310 27.10 -1.83 -6.20
C ALA A 310 26.11 -3.01 -6.38
N ARG A 311 26.35 -3.88 -7.38
CA ARG A 311 25.52 -5.08 -7.62
C ARG A 311 25.67 -6.13 -6.51
N ALA A 312 26.90 -6.44 -6.12
CA ALA A 312 27.20 -7.33 -5.01
C ALA A 312 26.56 -6.81 -3.71
N LEU A 313 26.57 -5.50 -3.50
CA LEU A 313 25.91 -4.88 -2.36
C LEU A 313 24.38 -5.06 -2.41
N ALA A 314 23.76 -4.82 -3.57
CA ALA A 314 22.32 -5.02 -3.74
C ALA A 314 21.94 -6.49 -3.50
N ARG A 315 22.69 -7.42 -4.10
CA ARG A 315 22.51 -8.86 -3.91
C ARG A 315 22.69 -9.27 -2.45
N TYR A 316 23.68 -8.73 -1.74
CA TYR A 316 23.92 -9.09 -0.34
C TYR A 316 22.88 -8.49 0.62
N MET A 317 22.47 -7.25 0.38
CA MET A 317 21.56 -6.53 1.27
C MET A 317 20.08 -6.87 1.04
N PHE A 318 19.70 -7.14 -0.21
CA PHE A 318 18.31 -7.28 -0.62
C PHE A 318 18.01 -8.65 -1.27
N ASP A 319 18.99 -9.55 -1.32
CA ASP A 319 18.90 -10.87 -1.99
C ASP A 319 18.41 -10.77 -3.45
N SER A 320 18.60 -9.61 -4.08
CA SER A 320 18.20 -9.30 -5.46
C SER A 320 19.20 -8.35 -6.12
N GLU A 321 19.57 -8.62 -7.36
CA GLU A 321 20.37 -7.69 -8.18
C GLU A 321 19.55 -6.55 -8.77
N ASP A 322 18.24 -6.76 -8.89
CA ASP A 322 17.29 -5.81 -9.46
C ASP A 322 16.91 -4.70 -8.48
N ALA A 323 17.27 -4.86 -7.20
CA ALA A 323 17.20 -3.82 -6.16
C ALA A 323 18.30 -2.74 -6.34
N LEU A 324 18.62 -2.38 -7.59
CA LEU A 324 19.62 -1.38 -7.96
C LEU A 324 19.06 -0.47 -9.06
N VAL A 325 18.75 0.77 -8.71
CA VAL A 325 18.45 1.82 -9.69
C VAL A 325 19.77 2.38 -10.24
N ARG A 326 19.97 2.26 -11.55
CA ARG A 326 21.16 2.79 -12.24
C ARG A 326 20.78 3.95 -13.14
N ILE A 327 21.42 5.10 -12.93
CA ILE A 327 21.26 6.30 -13.75
C ILE A 327 22.58 6.57 -14.47
N ASP A 328 22.57 6.63 -15.80
CA ASP A 328 23.78 6.90 -16.60
C ASP A 328 24.01 8.40 -16.75
N MET A 329 25.01 8.93 -16.05
CA MET A 329 25.37 10.36 -16.11
C MET A 329 25.82 10.83 -17.49
N SER A 330 26.24 9.93 -18.39
CA SER A 330 26.60 10.27 -19.76
C SER A 330 25.40 10.81 -20.55
N GLU A 331 24.18 10.38 -20.20
CA GLU A 331 22.93 10.87 -20.78
C GLU A 331 22.56 12.28 -20.31
N TYR A 332 23.21 12.79 -19.26
CA TYR A 332 22.89 14.05 -18.59
C TYR A 332 24.00 15.12 -18.71
N MET A 333 24.95 14.94 -19.63
CA MET A 333 26.05 15.91 -19.83
C MET A 333 25.56 17.25 -20.38
N GLU A 334 24.46 17.25 -21.13
CA GLU A 334 23.93 18.45 -21.78
C GLU A 334 22.91 19.16 -20.89
N LYS A 335 22.96 20.50 -20.86
CA LYS A 335 22.12 21.31 -19.97
C LYS A 335 20.61 21.05 -20.14
N PHE A 336 20.18 20.62 -21.33
CA PHE A 336 18.79 20.33 -21.63
C PHE A 336 18.39 18.87 -21.35
N THR A 337 19.32 17.91 -21.27
CA THR A 337 18.99 16.51 -20.99
C THR A 337 18.71 16.27 -19.51
N VAL A 338 19.13 17.17 -18.62
CA VAL A 338 18.75 17.20 -17.20
C VAL A 338 17.22 17.18 -17.04
N SER A 339 16.48 17.81 -17.96
CA SER A 339 15.01 17.79 -17.97
C SER A 339 14.39 16.38 -18.06
N ARG A 340 15.14 15.38 -18.55
CA ARG A 340 14.71 13.97 -18.54
C ARG A 340 14.76 13.34 -17.15
N LEU A 341 15.57 13.88 -16.24
CA LEU A 341 15.70 13.41 -14.86
C LEU A 341 14.76 14.15 -13.90
N ILE A 342 14.61 15.47 -14.07
CA ILE A 342 13.83 16.33 -13.16
C ILE A 342 12.46 16.76 -13.71
N GLY A 343 12.15 16.43 -14.97
CA GLY A 343 11.00 16.97 -15.70
C GLY A 343 11.38 18.22 -16.53
N ALA A 344 10.57 18.53 -17.56
CA ALA A 344 10.75 19.75 -18.33
C ALA A 344 10.74 20.98 -17.41
N PRO A 345 11.69 21.93 -17.56
CA PRO A 345 11.60 23.17 -16.82
C PRO A 345 10.25 23.86 -17.10
N PRO A 346 9.59 24.45 -16.09
CA PRO A 346 8.31 25.12 -16.27
C PRO A 346 8.39 26.35 -17.18
#